data_AF-A0A453QXC2-F1
#
_entry.id   AF-A0A453QXC2-F1
#
_cell.length_a   1.000
_cell.length_b   1.000
_cell.length_c   1.000
_cell.angle_alpha   90.00
_cell.angle_beta   90.00
_cell.angle_gamma   90.00
#
_symmetry.space_group_name_H-M   'P 1'
#
loop_
_entity.id
_entity.type
_entity.pdbx_description
1 polymer ?
#
loop_
_entity_poly.entity_id
_entity_poly.type
_entity_poly.pdbx_seq_one_letter_code
_entity_poly.pdbx_strand_id
1 'polypeptide(L)'
;TYERHHYLFTGCEPSIGGMVIDFDGHVLGMANFPGTAYIPSSIVLKCLDMWKKFQCIPRLHIGMKLSPIKFLDPIHVERIFRKCNIDSGLIVKEVDVVHCSLFS
;
A
#
# COMPACT_ATOMS: atom_id res chain seq x y z
N THR A 1 -20.77 -8.03 -5.81
CA THR A 1 -21.27 -6.67 -6.10
C THR A 1 -20.09 -5.71 -6.02
N TYR A 2 -19.64 -5.18 -7.16
CA TYR A 2 -18.57 -4.18 -7.17
C TYR A 2 -19.23 -2.80 -7.02
N GLU A 3 -19.23 -2.24 -5.80
CA GLU A 3 -19.60 -0.84 -5.59
C GLU A 3 -18.51 0.06 -6.18
N ARG A 4 -18.76 0.55 -7.40
CA ARG A 4 -17.98 1.62 -7.98
C ARG A 4 -18.37 2.91 -7.28
N HIS A 5 -17.58 3.31 -6.30
CA HIS A 5 -17.70 4.62 -5.71
C HIS A 5 -17.24 5.64 -6.78
N HIS A 6 -18.18 6.46 -7.24
CA HIS A 6 -17.92 7.50 -8.24
C HIS A 6 -17.33 8.71 -7.51
N TYR A 7 -16.13 9.14 -7.91
CA TYR A 7 -15.41 10.26 -7.30
C TYR A 7 -15.16 11.37 -8.33
N LEU A 8 -15.08 12.61 -7.86
CA LEU A 8 -14.75 13.77 -8.69
C LEU A 8 -13.29 14.18 -8.45
N PHE A 9 -12.53 14.33 -9.52
CA PHE A 9 -11.19 14.90 -9.50
C PHE A 9 -11.27 16.37 -9.89
N THR A 10 -10.76 17.28 -9.05
CA THR A 10 -10.71 18.70 -9.40
C THR A 10 -9.46 18.98 -10.23
N GLY A 11 -9.59 18.96 -11.56
CA GLY A 11 -8.50 19.22 -12.51
C GLY A 11 -8.78 18.58 -13.88
N CYS A 12 -8.30 19.19 -14.96
CA CYS A 12 -8.28 18.53 -16.27
C CYS A 12 -7.21 17.43 -16.19
N GLU A 13 -7.63 16.18 -16.38
CA GLU A 13 -6.91 14.95 -16.05
C GLU A 13 -6.66 14.75 -14.54
N PRO A 14 -6.79 13.52 -14.00
CA PRO A 14 -6.43 13.22 -12.61
C PRO A 14 -4.92 13.41 -12.44
N SER A 15 -4.52 14.63 -12.08
CA SER A 15 -3.14 14.97 -11.79
C SER A 15 -2.73 14.26 -10.51
N ILE A 16 -1.62 13.52 -10.57
CA ILE A 16 -1.05 12.86 -9.40
C ILE A 16 -0.79 13.91 -8.32
N GLY A 17 -1.26 13.66 -7.10
CA GLY A 17 -1.20 14.60 -5.99
C GLY A 17 -2.34 15.62 -5.94
N GLY A 18 -3.21 15.67 -6.95
CA GLY A 18 -4.41 16.51 -6.95
C GLY A 18 -5.42 16.09 -5.88
N MET A 19 -6.29 17.01 -5.48
CA MET A 19 -7.32 16.75 -4.47
C MET A 19 -8.46 15.89 -5.03
N VAL A 20 -8.95 14.96 -4.22
CA VAL A 20 -10.14 14.15 -4.51
C VAL A 20 -11.25 14.58 -3.57
N ILE A 21 -12.42 14.90 -4.14
CA ILE A 21 -13.59 15.35 -3.39
C ILE A 21 -14.81 14.47 -3.67
N ASP A 22 -15.73 14.41 -2.72
CA ASP A 22 -17.07 13.85 -2.95
C ASP A 22 -17.99 14.88 -3.63
N PHE A 23 -19.23 14.48 -3.91
CA PHE A 23 -20.23 15.35 -4.55
C PHE A 23 -20.69 16.51 -3.66
N ASP A 24 -20.50 16.41 -2.35
CA ASP A 24 -20.80 17.47 -1.38
C ASP A 24 -19.63 18.45 -1.22
N GLY A 25 -18.50 18.19 -1.89
CA GLY A 25 -17.30 19.01 -1.85
C GLY A 25 -16.36 18.70 -0.68
N HIS A 26 -16.59 17.61 0.07
CA HIS A 26 -15.68 17.19 1.13
C HIS A 26 -14.42 16.55 0.56
N VAL A 27 -13.28 16.83 1.19
CA VAL A 27 -11.98 16.29 0.78
C VAL A 27 -11.82 14.85 1.24
N LEU A 28 -11.79 13.93 0.29
CA LEU A 28 -11.57 12.50 0.52
C LEU A 28 -10.09 12.15 0.58
N GLY A 29 -9.23 12.88 -0.15
CA GLY A 29 -7.80 12.61 -0.17
C GLY A 29 -7.05 13.20 -1.35
N MET A 30 -5.96 12.53 -1.75
CA MET A 30 -5.09 12.94 -2.85
C MET A 30 -5.00 11.85 -3.93
N ALA A 31 -5.16 12.22 -5.20
CA ALA A 31 -5.08 11.32 -6.34
C ALA A 31 -3.69 10.66 -6.44
N ASN A 32 -3.65 9.37 -6.74
CA ASN A 32 -2.41 8.61 -6.86
C ASN A 32 -2.41 7.70 -8.09
N PHE A 33 -1.21 7.41 -8.62
CA PHE A 33 -1.01 6.53 -9.77
C PHE A 33 -0.63 5.10 -9.36
N PRO A 34 -1.00 4.06 -10.13
CA PRO A 34 -1.82 4.06 -11.35
C PRO A 34 -3.34 4.00 -11.08
N GLY A 35 -4.13 4.74 -11.88
CA GLY A 35 -5.59 4.62 -11.96
C GLY A 35 -6.39 5.69 -11.19
N THR A 36 -7.59 5.33 -10.72
CA THR A 36 -8.51 6.18 -9.93
C THR A 36 -8.32 6.04 -8.42
N ALA A 37 -7.22 5.45 -7.99
CA ALA A 37 -6.91 5.29 -6.57
C ALA A 37 -6.54 6.66 -5.95
N TYR A 38 -6.82 6.81 -4.66
CA TYR A 38 -6.42 8.00 -3.90
C TYR A 38 -5.85 7.60 -2.54
N ILE A 39 -4.96 8.44 -2.01
CA ILE A 39 -4.46 8.37 -0.64
C ILE A 39 -5.50 9.06 0.25
N PRO A 40 -6.16 8.36 1.19
CA PRO A 40 -7.18 8.95 2.03
C PRO A 40 -6.66 10.13 2.86
N SER A 41 -7.49 11.15 3.04
CA SER A 41 -7.17 12.36 3.81
C SER A 41 -6.74 12.03 5.24
N SER A 42 -7.32 11.01 5.87
CA SER A 42 -6.92 10.51 7.19
C SER A 42 -5.45 10.06 7.26
N ILE A 43 -4.96 9.39 6.21
CA ILE A 43 -3.56 8.96 6.10
C ILE A 43 -2.65 10.17 5.92
N VAL A 44 -3.02 11.10 5.04
CA VAL A 44 -2.27 12.34 4.80
C VAL A 44 -2.12 13.15 6.09
N LEU A 45 -3.23 13.37 6.79
CA LEU A 45 -3.25 14.12 8.05
C LEU A 45 -2.41 13.43 9.13
N LYS A 46 -2.46 12.10 9.21
CA LYS A 46 -1.63 11.35 10.17
C LYS A 46 -0.14 11.45 9.86
N CYS A 47 0.23 11.39 8.59
CA CYS A 47 1.59 11.61 8.14
C CYS A 47 2.08 13.02 8.48
N LEU A 48 1.25 14.05 8.26
CA LEU A 48 1.58 15.43 8.61
C LEU A 48 1.73 15.63 10.12
N ASP A 49 0.87 15.00 10.93
CA ASP A 49 0.97 15.02 12.40
C ASP A 49 2.28 14.39 12.89
N MET A 50 2.62 13.20 12.38
CA MET A 50 3.89 12.54 12.68
C MET A 50 5.09 13.37 12.23
N TRP A 51 5.04 13.93 11.03
CA TRP A 51 6.11 14.80 10.53
C TRP A 51 6.31 16.03 11.41
N LYS A 52 5.23 16.73 11.79
CA LYS A 52 5.33 17.88 12.70
C LYS A 52 5.93 17.51 14.05
N LYS A 53 5.52 16.36 14.61
CA LYS A 53 5.92 15.92 15.95
C LYS A 53 7.32 15.32 16.01
N PHE A 54 7.69 14.52 15.02
CA PHE A 54 8.90 13.69 15.03
C PHE A 54 9.92 14.09 13.96
N GLN A 55 9.59 15.07 13.11
CA GLN A 55 10.38 15.46 11.93
C GLN A 55 10.66 14.29 10.97
N CYS A 56 9.80 13.26 11.02
CA CYS A 56 9.85 12.08 10.16
C CYS A 56 8.50 11.36 10.15
N ILE A 57 8.30 10.48 9.17
CA ILE A 57 7.17 9.55 9.13
C ILE A 57 7.72 8.14 9.42
N PRO A 58 7.61 7.62 10.65
CA PRO A 58 8.16 6.32 10.98
C PRO A 58 7.44 5.21 10.21
N ARG A 59 8.21 4.40 9.48
CA ARG A 59 7.71 3.25 8.73
C ARG A 59 8.34 1.97 9.28
N LEU A 60 7.53 1.15 9.93
CA LEU A 60 7.98 -0.17 10.36
C LEU A 60 8.11 -1.07 9.12
N HIS A 61 9.33 -1.51 8.83
CA HIS A 61 9.61 -2.50 7.79
C HIS A 61 10.50 -3.61 8.37
N ILE A 62 10.21 -4.86 7.99
CA ILE A 62 10.90 -6.06 8.50
C ILE A 62 12.12 -6.42 7.62
N GLY A 63 12.34 -5.71 6.51
CA GLY A 63 13.44 -5.98 5.57
C GLY A 63 13.29 -7.33 4.87
N MET A 64 12.07 -7.78 4.63
CA MET A 64 11.81 -9.04 3.94
C MET A 64 10.85 -8.82 2.79
N LYS A 65 11.21 -9.35 1.62
CA LYS A 65 10.30 -9.45 0.50
C LYS A 65 9.54 -10.76 0.59
N LEU A 66 8.25 -10.67 0.84
CA LEU A 66 7.38 -11.83 1.05
C LEU A 66 6.48 -12.03 -0.17
N SER A 67 6.36 -13.26 -0.64
CA SER A 67 5.37 -13.66 -1.64
C SER A 67 4.50 -14.78 -1.07
N PRO A 68 3.17 -14.70 -1.16
CA PRO A 68 2.31 -15.72 -0.61
C PRO A 68 2.30 -16.98 -1.49
N ILE A 69 2.25 -18.15 -0.86
CA ILE A 69 2.26 -19.45 -1.53
C ILE A 69 1.11 -19.56 -2.54
N LYS A 70 -0.05 -18.97 -2.24
CA LYS A 70 -1.25 -18.97 -3.10
C LYS A 70 -1.05 -18.37 -4.51
N PHE A 71 0.03 -17.60 -4.73
CA PHE A 71 0.34 -17.02 -6.04
C PHE A 71 1.40 -17.82 -6.81
N LEU A 72 1.84 -18.97 -6.29
CA LEU A 72 2.71 -19.88 -7.02
C LEU A 72 1.93 -20.80 -7.95
N ASP A 73 2.58 -21.31 -9.00
CA ASP A 73 2.01 -22.37 -9.82
C ASP A 73 1.70 -23.63 -8.97
N PRO A 74 0.67 -24.41 -9.32
CA PRO A 74 0.31 -25.62 -8.59
C PRO A 74 1.47 -26.60 -8.40
N ILE A 75 2.37 -26.71 -9.40
CA ILE A 75 3.56 -27.57 -9.33
C ILE A 75 4.48 -27.14 -8.18
N HIS A 76 4.64 -25.84 -7.97
CA HIS A 76 5.46 -25.28 -6.91
C HIS A 76 4.80 -25.45 -5.54
N VAL A 77 3.47 -25.28 -5.44
CA VAL A 77 2.70 -25.50 -4.22
C VAL A 77 2.81 -26.97 -3.77
N GLU A 78 2.56 -27.92 -4.68
CA GLU A 78 2.66 -29.36 -4.41
C GLU A 78 4.07 -29.75 -3.92
N ARG A 79 5.11 -29.17 -4.54
CA ARG A 79 6.50 -29.42 -4.14
C ARG A 79 6.79 -28.93 -2.72
N ILE A 80 6.22 -27.79 -2.31
CA ILE A 80 6.36 -27.26 -0.96
C ILE A 80 5.58 -28.14 0.02
N PHE A 81 4.35 -28.51 -0.30
CA PHE A 81 3.52 -29.39 0.53
C PHE A 81 4.23 -30.72 0.80
N ARG A 82 4.75 -31.39 -0.24
CA ARG A 82 5.46 -32.67 -0.07
C ARG A 82 6.75 -32.57 0.75
N LYS A 83 7.46 -31.45 0.67
CA LYS A 83 8.75 -31.26 1.36
C LYS A 83 8.60 -30.75 2.79
N CYS A 84 7.63 -29.89 3.03
CA CYS A 84 7.50 -29.12 4.26
C CYS A 84 6.19 -29.38 5.01
N ASN A 85 5.24 -30.11 4.42
CA ASN A 85 3.88 -30.28 4.93
C ASN A 85 3.17 -28.94 5.18
N ILE A 86 3.37 -27.99 4.26
CA ILE A 86 2.81 -26.63 4.29
C ILE A 86 2.03 -26.40 3.00
N ASP A 87 0.78 -25.98 3.12
CA ASP A 87 -0.11 -25.66 1.99
C ASP A 87 -0.42 -24.15 1.87
N SER A 88 -0.03 -23.36 2.87
CA SER A 88 -0.35 -21.94 3.00
C SER A 88 0.72 -21.18 3.77
N GLY A 89 0.92 -19.90 3.46
CA GLY A 89 1.93 -19.07 4.11
C GLY A 89 2.64 -18.11 3.16
N LEU A 90 3.77 -17.57 3.64
CA LEU A 90 4.61 -16.61 2.94
C LEU A 90 5.99 -17.20 2.68
N ILE A 91 6.51 -16.97 1.48
CA ILE A 91 7.87 -17.30 1.08
C ILE A 91 8.70 -16.03 1.14
N VAL A 92 9.80 -16.10 1.89
CA VAL A 92 10.84 -15.07 1.87
C VAL A 92 11.61 -15.19 0.56
N LYS A 93 11.60 -14.12 -0.25
CA LYS A 93 12.30 -14.03 -1.52
C LYS A 93 13.64 -13.34 -1.38
N GLU A 94 13.67 -12.26 -0.62
CA GLU A 94 14.85 -11.42 -0.38
C GLU A 94 14.82 -11.00 1.10
N VAL A 95 16.02 -10.80 1.67
CA VAL A 95 16.23 -10.27 3.01
C VAL A 95 17.20 -9.10 2.88
N ASP A 96 16.72 -7.92 3.27
CA ASP A 96 17.49 -6.69 3.29
C ASP A 96 18.05 -6.45 4.70
N VAL A 97 19.24 -5.86 4.77
CA VAL A 97 19.75 -5.34 6.04
C VAL A 97 18.90 -4.13 6.43
N VAL A 98 18.08 -4.30 7.47
CA VAL A 98 17.29 -3.20 8.01
C VAL A 98 18.21 -2.27 8.79
N HIS A 99 18.66 -1.20 8.15
CA HIS A 99 18.97 0.01 8.91
C HIS A 99 17.63 0.65 9.27
N CYS A 100 17.40 0.92 10.56
CA CYS A 100 16.32 1.81 11.01
C CYS A 100 16.59 3.22 10.47
N SER A 101 16.35 3.43 9.19
CA SER A 101 16.41 4.73 8.54
C SER A 101 15.14 5.46 8.92
N LEU A 102 15.28 6.47 9.78
CA LEU A 102 14.31 7.55 9.81
C LEU A 102 14.36 8.17 8.40
N PHE A 103 13.38 7.86 7.56
CA PHE A 103 13.25 8.55 6.28
C PHE A 103 12.81 9.98 6.59
N SER A 104 13.78 10.89 6.56
CA SER A 104 13.60 12.34 6.46
C SER A 104 13.23 12.71 5.03
#